data_AF-A0A659UH60-F1
#
_entry.id   AF-A0A659UH60-F1
#
_cell.length_a   1.000
_cell.length_b   1.000
_cell.length_c   1.000
_cell.angle_alpha   90.00
_cell.angle_beta   90.00
_cell.angle_gamma   90.00
#
_symmetry.space_group_name_H-M   'P 1'
#
loop_
_entity.id
_entity.type
_entity.pdbx_description
1 polymer ?
#
loop_
_entity_poly.entity_id
_entity_poly.type
_entity_poly.pdbx_seq_one_letter_code
_entity_poly.pdbx_strand_id
1 'polypeptide(L)'
;EALLAMKASGIEPAGIASLRPALLPKVLRLPDWLFKILARRMLAIDPEARSSMWDDLRRGRPTEIDDLQGAVLRLAEKAGTPAPTVQRVSALVRGAEAERLGSPGLVPE
;
A
#
# COMPACT_ATOMS: atom_id res chain seq x y z
N GLU A 1 3.20 -3.45 8.75
CA GLU A 1 4.07 -4.54 8.27
C GLU A 1 5.34 -3.98 7.64
N ALA A 2 5.29 -3.26 6.50
CA ALA A 2 6.49 -2.68 5.87
C ALA A 2 7.39 -1.86 6.81
N LEU A 3 6.81 -0.94 7.60
CA LEU A 3 7.56 -0.16 8.60
C LEU A 3 8.22 -1.03 9.68
N LEU A 4 7.62 -2.17 10.04
CA LEU A 4 8.20 -3.11 11.01
C LEU A 4 9.38 -3.84 10.39
N ALA A 5 9.24 -4.30 9.15
CA ALA A 5 10.32 -4.94 8.40
C ALA A 5 11.51 -3.98 8.19
N MET A 6 11.25 -2.73 7.78
CA MET A 6 12.27 -1.69 7.64
C MET A 6 12.99 -1.43 8.97
N LYS A 7 12.25 -1.27 10.07
CA LYS A 7 12.84 -1.07 11.40
C LYS A 7 13.72 -2.25 11.82
N ALA A 8 13.26 -3.48 11.62
CA ALA A 8 14.01 -4.69 11.96
C ALA A 8 15.28 -4.87 11.11
N SER A 9 15.30 -4.32 9.89
CA SER A 9 16.48 -4.28 9.02
C SER A 9 17.35 -3.03 9.18
N GLY A 10 17.07 -2.14 10.14
CA GLY A 10 17.81 -0.89 10.34
C GLY A 10 17.67 0.11 9.19
N ILE A 11 16.59 0.02 8.41
CA ILE A 11 16.30 0.92 7.29
C ILE A 11 15.43 2.07 7.80
N GLU A 12 15.93 3.29 7.66
CA GLU A 12 15.17 4.51 7.89
C GLU A 12 14.38 4.89 6.62
N PRO A 13 13.04 4.91 6.66
CA PRO A 13 12.22 5.24 5.50
C PRO A 13 12.43 6.70 5.07
N ALA A 14 12.57 6.94 3.77
CA ALA A 14 12.59 8.29 3.22
C ALA A 14 11.28 9.03 3.54
N GLY A 15 11.36 10.34 3.80
CA GLY A 15 10.18 11.16 4.06
C GLY A 15 9.17 11.09 2.91
N ILE A 16 7.89 10.89 3.21
CA ILE A 16 6.82 10.94 2.22
C ILE A 16 6.19 12.33 2.33
N ALA A 17 6.45 13.17 1.32
CA ALA A 17 6.11 14.59 1.37
C ALA A 17 6.63 15.25 2.67
N SER A 18 5.75 15.88 3.45
CA SER A 18 6.09 16.51 4.74
C SER A 18 5.92 15.59 5.96
N LEU A 19 5.49 14.33 5.77
CA LEU A 19 5.18 13.43 6.87
C LEU A 19 6.26 12.36 7.06
N ARG A 20 6.65 12.14 8.33
CA ARG A 20 7.47 10.99 8.71
C ARG A 20 6.65 9.71 8.49
N PRO A 21 7.14 8.73 7.71
CA PRO A 21 6.37 7.52 7.41
C PRO A 21 5.90 6.75 8.65
N ALA A 22 6.68 6.79 9.73
CA ALA A 22 6.31 6.20 11.03
C ALA A 22 5.03 6.80 11.65
N LEU A 23 4.64 8.03 11.29
CA LEU A 23 3.42 8.68 11.79
C LEU A 23 2.19 8.35 10.94
N LEU A 24 2.37 7.88 9.70
CA LEU A 24 1.29 7.65 8.76
C LEU A 24 0.20 6.71 9.32
N PRO A 25 0.53 5.55 9.95
CA PRO A 25 -0.51 4.68 10.52
C PRO A 25 -1.30 5.33 11.65
N LYS A 26 -0.73 6.29 12.38
CA LYS A 26 -1.45 7.02 13.44
C LYS A 26 -2.38 8.07 12.85
N VAL A 27 -1.92 8.79 11.82
CA VAL A 27 -2.73 9.80 11.11
C VAL A 27 -3.95 9.17 10.45
N LEU A 28 -3.78 8.00 9.81
CA LEU A 28 -4.88 7.27 9.16
C LEU A 28 -5.94 6.73 10.14
N ARG A 29 -5.66 6.70 11.45
CA ARG A 29 -6.59 6.25 12.50
C ARG A 29 -7.32 7.39 13.21
N LEU A 30 -7.09 8.63 12.79
CA LEU A 30 -7.77 9.79 13.37
C LEU A 30 -9.24 9.82 12.93
N PRO A 31 -10.14 10.43 13.74
CA PRO A 31 -11.51 10.67 13.33
C PRO A 31 -11.59 11.45 12.01
N ASP A 32 -12.60 11.17 11.19
CA ASP A 32 -12.77 11.74 9.84
C ASP A 32 -12.58 13.26 9.76
N TRP A 33 -13.15 14.00 10.72
CA TRP A 33 -13.06 15.46 10.73
C TRP A 33 -11.62 15.94 10.90
N LEU A 34 -10.83 15.27 11.74
CA LEU A 34 -9.44 15.61 12.01
C LEU A 34 -8.53 15.12 10.88
N PHE A 35 -8.78 13.92 10.36
CA PHE A 35 -8.10 13.41 9.19
C PHE A 35 -8.28 14.36 8.00
N LYS A 36 -9.49 14.84 7.72
CA LYS A 36 -9.78 15.78 6.62
C LYS A 36 -9.00 17.10 6.74
N ILE A 37 -8.80 17.62 7.95
CA ILE A 37 -8.00 18.83 8.17
C ILE A 37 -6.53 18.59 7.78
N LEU A 38 -5.96 17.46 8.18
CA LEU A 38 -4.58 17.10 7.86
C LEU A 38 -4.41 16.70 6.39
N ALA A 39 -5.33 15.90 5.85
CA ALA A 39 -5.35 15.43 4.47
C ALA A 39 -5.43 16.60 3.49
N ARG A 40 -6.22 17.64 3.77
CA ARG A 40 -6.25 18.86 2.93
C ARG A 40 -4.88 19.51 2.74
N ARG A 41 -3.97 19.39 3.72
CA ARG A 41 -2.61 19.92 3.63
C ARG A 41 -1.63 18.96 2.93
N MET A 42 -2.00 17.69 2.78
CA MET A 42 -1.09 16.60 2.38
C MET A 42 -1.47 15.94 1.05
N LEU A 43 -2.75 15.98 0.68
CA LEU A 43 -3.37 15.17 -0.36
C LEU A 43 -4.31 16.06 -1.19
N ALA A 44 -3.74 17.00 -1.93
CA ALA A 44 -4.45 17.59 -3.07
C ALA A 44 -4.52 16.52 -4.19
N ILE A 45 -5.36 15.51 -3.96
CA ILE A 45 -5.56 14.39 -4.86
C ILE A 45 -6.90 14.58 -5.56
N ASP A 46 -6.89 14.44 -6.88
CA ASP A 46 -8.10 14.47 -7.70
C ASP A 46 -9.07 13.36 -7.25
N PRO A 47 -10.38 13.63 -7.06
CA PRO A 47 -11.37 12.62 -6.65
C PRO A 47 -11.45 11.41 -7.62
N GLU A 48 -11.10 11.60 -8.88
CA GLU A 48 -11.06 10.56 -9.89
C GLU A 48 -9.72 9.82 -9.96
N ALA A 49 -8.70 10.26 -9.23
CA ALA A 49 -7.39 9.61 -9.20
C ALA A 49 -7.52 8.15 -8.74
N ARG A 50 -6.84 7.26 -9.45
CA ARG A 50 -6.69 5.83 -9.13
C ARG A 50 -5.21 5.47 -9.14
N SER A 51 -4.86 4.32 -8.55
CA SER A 51 -3.48 3.83 -8.60
C SER A 51 -3.14 3.36 -10.02
N SER A 52 -1.87 3.46 -10.41
CA SER A 52 -1.36 2.91 -11.67
C SER A 52 -1.72 1.43 -11.83
N MET A 53 -1.54 0.63 -10.78
CA MET A 53 -1.90 -0.78 -10.78
C MET A 53 -3.39 -1.03 -11.03
N TRP A 54 -4.28 -0.12 -10.62
CA TRP A 54 -5.71 -0.24 -10.92
C TRP A 54 -5.98 -0.04 -12.41
N ASP A 55 -5.29 0.92 -13.04
CA ASP A 55 -5.35 1.13 -14.49
C ASP A 55 -4.75 -0.06 -15.25
N ASP A 56 -3.67 -0.65 -14.75
CA ASP A 56 -3.06 -1.84 -15.33
C ASP A 56 -4.02 -3.03 -15.31
N LEU A 57 -4.67 -3.28 -14.16
CA LEU A 57 -5.71 -4.31 -14.06
C LEU A 57 -6.85 -4.05 -15.05
N ARG A 58 -7.37 -2.81 -15.15
CA ARG A 58 -8.41 -2.46 -16.13
C ARG A 58 -7.98 -2.65 -17.58
N ARG A 59 -6.70 -2.51 -17.88
CA ARG A 59 -6.13 -2.67 -19.22
C ARG A 59 -5.62 -4.10 -19.47
N GLY A 60 -5.78 -5.01 -18.51
CA GLY A 60 -5.29 -6.39 -18.58
C GLY A 60 -3.76 -6.48 -18.68
N ARG A 61 -3.04 -5.50 -18.13
CA ARG A 61 -1.58 -5.46 -18.10
C ARG A 61 -1.05 -6.05 -16.79
N PRO A 62 0.18 -6.60 -16.78
CA PRO A 62 0.87 -6.93 -15.55
C PRO A 62 1.02 -5.69 -14.67
N THR A 63 0.83 -5.86 -13.35
CA THR A 63 1.00 -4.80 -12.36
C THR A 63 2.39 -4.83 -11.72
N GLU A 64 2.74 -3.78 -10.98
CA GLU A 64 3.99 -3.68 -10.20
C GLU A 64 3.89 -4.40 -8.83
N ILE A 65 2.96 -5.35 -8.64
CA ILE A 65 2.70 -5.99 -7.34
C ILE A 65 3.94 -6.67 -6.74
N ASP A 66 4.81 -7.23 -7.58
CA ASP A 66 6.02 -7.95 -7.17
C ASP A 66 7.20 -7.04 -6.82
N ASP A 67 7.20 -5.85 -7.39
CA ASP A 67 8.18 -4.82 -7.11
C ASP A 67 7.82 -4.06 -5.84
N LEU A 68 6.52 -3.79 -5.61
CA LEU A 68 6.05 -3.06 -4.44
C LEU A 68 5.83 -3.99 -3.24
N GLN A 69 4.78 -4.80 -3.24
CA GLN A 69 4.42 -5.69 -2.14
C GLN A 69 5.44 -6.83 -2.04
N GLY A 70 5.92 -7.35 -3.18
CA GLY A 70 6.96 -8.37 -3.20
C GLY A 70 8.27 -7.90 -2.56
N ALA A 71 8.67 -6.62 -2.71
CA ALA A 71 9.84 -6.09 -2.01
C ALA A 71 9.63 -6.07 -0.48
N VAL A 72 8.44 -5.70 -0.02
CA VAL A 72 8.09 -5.75 1.41
C VAL A 72 8.12 -7.18 1.94
N LEU A 73 7.61 -8.16 1.19
CA LEU A 73 7.65 -9.58 1.58
C LEU A 73 9.08 -10.09 1.70
N ARG A 74 9.94 -9.84 0.70
CA ARG A 74 11.36 -10.22 0.73
C ARG A 74 12.09 -9.58 1.90
N LEU A 75 11.78 -8.31 2.23
CA LEU A 75 12.36 -7.63 3.37
C LEU A 75 11.87 -8.25 4.69
N ALA A 76 10.58 -8.51 4.80
CA ALA A 76 9.96 -9.07 5.98
C ALA A 76 10.50 -10.48 6.30
N GLU A 77 10.68 -11.31 5.27
CA GLU A 77 11.30 -12.64 5.37
C GLU A 77 12.74 -12.54 5.88
N LYS A 78 13.58 -11.69 5.28
CA LYS A 78 14.96 -11.47 5.73
C LYS A 78 15.04 -10.96 7.17
N ALA A 79 14.09 -10.13 7.58
CA ALA A 79 14.03 -9.54 8.91
C ALA A 79 13.35 -10.43 9.97
N GLY A 80 12.78 -11.59 9.57
CA GLY A 80 12.02 -12.45 10.48
C GLY A 80 10.73 -11.80 11.00
N THR A 81 10.14 -10.86 10.26
CA THR A 81 8.92 -10.15 10.65
C THR A 81 7.69 -10.66 9.89
N PRO A 82 6.52 -10.83 10.54
CA PRO A 82 5.30 -11.26 9.84
C PRO A 82 4.73 -10.15 8.95
N ALA A 83 4.27 -10.52 7.75
CA ALA A 83 3.58 -9.63 6.82
C ALA A 83 2.29 -10.24 6.20
N PRO A 84 1.36 -10.78 7.01
CA PRO A 84 0.19 -11.51 6.52
C PRO A 84 -0.77 -10.65 5.68
N THR A 85 -0.91 -9.35 6.00
CA THR A 85 -1.76 -8.45 5.23
C THR A 85 -1.19 -8.21 3.84
N VAL A 86 0.12 -7.95 3.77
CA VAL A 86 0.82 -7.76 2.48
C VAL A 86 0.76 -9.04 1.64
N GLN A 87 0.93 -10.23 2.26
CA GLN A 87 0.76 -11.52 1.58
C GLN A 87 -0.64 -11.67 0.98
N ARG A 88 -1.68 -11.42 1.79
CA ARG A 88 -3.08 -11.52 1.37
C ARG A 88 -3.38 -10.58 0.21
N VAL A 89 -2.98 -9.31 0.32
CA VAL A 89 -3.19 -8.32 -0.76
C VAL A 89 -2.47 -8.73 -2.04
N SER A 90 -1.22 -9.20 -1.95
CA SER A 90 -0.45 -9.64 -3.12
C SER A 90 -1.10 -10.83 -3.82
N ALA A 91 -1.61 -11.81 -3.05
CA ALA A 91 -2.34 -12.95 -3.61
C ALA A 91 -3.64 -12.52 -4.31
N LEU A 92 -4.40 -11.60 -3.73
CA LEU A 92 -5.64 -11.08 -4.34
C LEU A 92 -5.38 -10.33 -5.64
N VAL A 93 -4.32 -9.52 -5.71
CA VAL A 93 -3.95 -8.80 -6.93
C VAL A 93 -3.49 -9.78 -8.02
N ARG A 94 -2.67 -10.77 -7.69
CA ARG A 94 -2.26 -11.83 -8.64
C ARG A 94 -3.47 -12.62 -9.16
N GLY A 95 -4.46 -12.87 -8.30
CA GLY A 95 -5.74 -13.46 -8.71
C GLY A 95 -6.45 -12.59 -9.76
N ALA A 96 -6.57 -11.29 -9.51
CA ALA A 96 -7.18 -10.36 -10.45
C ALA A 96 -6.41 -10.25 -11.79
N GLU A 97 -5.07 -10.29 -11.75
CA GLU A 97 -4.23 -10.34 -12.96
C GLU A 97 -4.48 -11.60 -13.80
N ALA A 98 -4.64 -12.75 -13.15
CA ALA A 98 -4.92 -14.02 -13.81
C ALA A 98 -6.31 -14.04 -14.46
N GLU A 99 -7.31 -13.46 -13.80
CA GLU A 99 -8.68 -13.37 -14.30
C GLU A 99 -8.82 -12.37 -15.46
N ARG A 100 -8.01 -11.29 -15.47
CA ARG A 100 -8.07 -10.20 -16.48
C ARG A 100 -9.45 -9.53 -16.59
N LEU A 101 -10.22 -9.56 -15.51
CA LEU A 101 -11.55 -8.94 -15.43
C LEU A 101 -11.51 -7.48 -14.92
N GLY A 102 -10.31 -6.94 -14.68
CA GLY A 102 -10.13 -5.63 -14.08
C GLY A 102 -9.92 -5.68 -12.57
N SER A 103 -10.16 -4.55 -11.91
CA SER A 103 -10.04 -4.48 -10.45
C SER A 103 -11.14 -5.31 -9.78
N PRO A 104 -10.81 -6.14 -8.76
CA PRO A 104 -11.75 -7.13 -8.22
C PRO A 104 -12.87 -6.54 -7.35
N GLY A 105 -12.86 -5.23 -7.06
CA GLY A 105 -13.97 -4.56 -6.36
C GLY A 105 -14.29 -5.09 -4.96
N LEU A 106 -13.30 -5.69 -4.29
CA LEU A 106 -13.49 -6.35 -3.00
C LEU A 106 -13.90 -5.35 -1.90
N VAL A 107 -14.85 -5.77 -1.06
CA VAL A 107 -15.20 -5.05 0.16
C VAL A 107 -14.24 -5.42 1.29
N PRO A 108 -13.89 -4.49 2.20
CA PRO A 108 -13.14 -4.83 3.41
C PRO A 108 -13.90 -5.86 4.24
N GLU A 109 -13.21 -6.93 4.64
CA GLU A 109 -13.67 -7.87 5.66
C GLU A 109 -13.33 -7.39 7.08
#